data_AF-A0A6C1NLI9-F1
#
_entry.id   AF-A0A6C1NLI9-F1
#
_cell.length_a   1.000
_cell.length_b   1.000
_cell.length_c   1.000
_cell.angle_alpha   90.00
_cell.angle_beta   90.00
_cell.angle_gamma   90.00
#
_symmetry.space_group_name_H-M   'P 1'
#
loop_
_entity.id
_entity.type
_entity.pdbx_description
1 polymer ?
#
loop_
_entity_poly.entity_id
_entity_poly.type
_entity_poly.pdbx_seq_one_letter_code
_entity_poly.pdbx_strand_id
1 'polypeptide(L)'
;MTGSDASTPAASRLPIHVVGGDVEALRARLPPAARERVHRVETAEAHLFPDPDRTPGWVFIGADVGAEAVLGLLLRLGQREGPWSPVLVTADGTTALPLSPAHEAPLDEVAARTDGPPSQVGAVSFRVAHEDLSRIRHDINNPLTAALAEVQLALMDHEPGSETAEGLQVVENQLRRIRDLAADLVAYRVNRS
;
A
#
# COMPACT_ATOMS: atom_id res chain seq x y z
N MET A 1 38.33 10.01 9.15
CA MET A 1 37.41 10.50 8.09
C MET A 1 37.30 9.41 7.04
N THR A 2 36.36 8.50 7.21
CA THR A 2 35.98 7.50 6.20
C THR A 2 34.50 7.71 5.98
N GLY A 3 34.18 8.44 4.90
CA GLY A 3 32.81 8.69 4.48
C GLY A 3 32.15 7.36 4.16
N SER A 4 31.22 6.96 5.01
CA SER A 4 30.27 5.89 4.75
C SER A 4 29.35 6.38 3.64
N ASP A 5 29.64 5.98 2.41
CA ASP A 5 28.71 6.06 1.29
C ASP A 5 27.55 5.10 1.62
N ALA A 6 26.53 5.63 2.31
CA ALA A 6 25.25 4.98 2.43
C ALA A 6 24.57 5.04 1.05
N SER A 7 25.05 4.19 0.14
CA SER A 7 24.31 3.79 -1.03
C SER A 7 22.98 3.24 -0.54
N THR A 8 21.96 4.09 -0.59
CA THR A 8 20.57 3.68 -0.47
C THR A 8 20.39 2.54 -1.49
N PRO A 9 20.04 1.31 -1.07
CA PRO A 9 19.81 0.25 -2.03
C PRO A 9 18.74 0.76 -2.98
N ALA A 10 19.06 0.83 -4.27
CA ALA A 10 18.12 1.25 -5.29
C ALA A 10 16.87 0.39 -5.13
N ALA A 11 15.78 1.00 -4.63
CA ALA A 11 14.52 0.32 -4.48
C ALA A 11 14.20 -0.34 -5.82
N SER A 12 14.19 -1.67 -5.83
CA SER A 12 13.88 -2.49 -7.01
C SER A 12 12.63 -1.91 -7.67
N ARG A 13 12.81 -1.25 -8.83
CA ARG A 13 11.70 -0.59 -9.51
C ARG A 13 10.87 -1.67 -10.20
N LEU A 14 9.73 -2.03 -9.60
CA LEU A 14 8.83 -3.08 -10.09
C LEU A 14 8.52 -2.97 -11.59
N PRO A 15 8.44 -4.06 -12.35
CA PRO A 15 8.01 -4.02 -13.75
C PRO A 15 6.59 -3.46 -13.92
N ILE A 16 6.30 -2.95 -15.12
CA ILE A 16 4.97 -2.47 -15.51
C ILE A 16 4.49 -3.34 -16.68
N HIS A 17 3.48 -4.16 -16.44
CA HIS A 17 2.83 -4.99 -17.45
C HIS A 17 1.58 -4.28 -17.96
N VAL A 18 1.36 -4.26 -19.27
CA VAL A 18 0.21 -3.61 -19.90
C VAL A 18 -0.57 -4.64 -20.70
N VAL A 19 -1.76 -4.98 -20.25
CA VAL A 19 -2.66 -5.97 -20.84
C VAL A 19 -3.73 -5.25 -21.65
N GLY A 20 -3.66 -5.35 -22.97
CA GLY A 20 -4.54 -4.60 -23.87
C GLY A 20 -4.28 -3.08 -23.86
N GLY A 21 -5.19 -2.32 -24.46
CA GLY A 21 -5.18 -0.87 -24.50
C GLY A 21 -4.07 -0.24 -25.35
N ASP A 22 -4.00 1.09 -25.33
CA ASP A 22 -2.95 1.84 -26.01
C ASP A 22 -1.71 1.97 -25.11
N VAL A 23 -0.80 1.01 -25.25
CA VAL A 23 0.46 0.93 -24.49
C VAL A 23 1.32 2.18 -24.68
N GLU A 24 1.34 2.77 -25.88
CA GLU A 24 2.17 3.95 -26.15
C GLU A 24 1.57 5.21 -25.51
N ALA A 25 0.24 5.34 -25.54
CA ALA A 25 -0.44 6.42 -24.85
C ALA A 25 -0.25 6.35 -23.33
N LEU A 26 -0.22 5.15 -22.74
CA LEU A 26 0.13 4.96 -21.33
C LEU A 26 1.62 5.31 -21.08
N ARG A 27 2.53 4.77 -21.90
CA ARG A 27 3.98 5.01 -21.78
C ARG A 27 4.32 6.49 -21.86
N ALA A 28 3.66 7.26 -22.73
CA ALA A 28 3.86 8.70 -22.86
C ALA A 28 3.52 9.47 -21.56
N ARG A 29 2.52 9.00 -20.81
CA ARG A 29 2.08 9.59 -19.53
C ARG A 29 2.95 9.18 -18.34
N LEU A 30 3.72 8.10 -18.46
CA LEU A 30 4.61 7.64 -17.41
C LEU A 30 5.88 8.50 -17.32
N PRO A 31 6.47 8.66 -16.11
CA PRO A 31 7.78 9.29 -15.94
C PRO A 31 8.85 8.59 -16.79
N PRO A 32 9.88 9.30 -17.30
CA PRO A 32 10.90 8.70 -18.17
C PRO A 32 11.52 7.41 -17.62
N ALA A 33 11.88 7.40 -16.34
CA ALA A 33 12.44 6.25 -15.62
C ALA A 33 11.49 5.02 -15.51
N ALA A 34 10.21 5.19 -15.81
CA ALA A 34 9.21 4.13 -15.81
C ALA A 34 8.96 3.53 -17.20
N ARG A 35 9.24 4.28 -18.27
CA ARG A 35 8.93 3.89 -19.66
C ARG A 35 9.69 2.64 -20.11
N GLU A 36 10.93 2.51 -19.65
CA GLU A 36 11.83 1.38 -19.95
C GLU A 36 11.38 0.07 -19.27
N ARG A 37 10.50 0.16 -18.28
CA ARG A 37 9.97 -1.00 -17.51
C ARG A 37 8.62 -1.48 -18.02
N VAL A 38 8.14 -0.94 -19.15
CA VAL A 38 6.82 -1.24 -19.71
C VAL A 38 6.92 -2.46 -20.63
N HIS A 39 6.28 -3.55 -20.21
CA HIS A 39 6.12 -4.80 -20.94
C HIS A 39 4.69 -4.91 -21.44
N ARG A 40 4.54 -5.07 -22.76
CA ARG A 40 3.23 -5.33 -23.37
C ARG A 40 2.86 -6.80 -23.20
N VAL A 41 1.61 -7.06 -22.87
CA VAL A 41 0.95 -8.36 -22.86
C VAL A 41 -0.16 -8.28 -23.88
N GLU A 42 -0.09 -9.09 -24.93
CA GLU A 42 -1.13 -9.06 -25.96
C GLU A 42 -2.47 -9.50 -25.38
N THR A 43 -3.56 -8.86 -25.82
CA THR A 43 -4.92 -9.19 -25.32
C THR A 43 -5.26 -10.66 -25.52
N ALA A 44 -4.77 -11.27 -26.62
CA ALA A 44 -4.93 -12.70 -26.88
C ALA A 44 -4.22 -13.59 -25.84
N GLU A 45 -3.16 -13.10 -25.19
CA GLU A 45 -2.38 -13.82 -24.18
C GLU A 45 -2.81 -13.46 -22.74
N ALA A 46 -3.75 -12.54 -22.56
CA ALA A 46 -4.22 -12.11 -21.25
C ALA A 46 -4.70 -13.28 -20.37
N HIS A 47 -5.23 -14.33 -20.99
CA HIS A 47 -5.69 -15.55 -20.32
C HIS A 47 -4.54 -16.43 -19.76
N LEU A 48 -3.32 -16.26 -20.27
CA LEU A 48 -2.11 -16.97 -19.82
C LEU A 48 -1.29 -16.16 -18.81
N PHE A 49 -1.54 -14.84 -18.72
CA PHE A 49 -0.82 -13.95 -17.82
C PHE A 49 -1.41 -14.00 -16.38
N PRO A 50 -0.56 -13.91 -15.33
CA PRO A 50 0.90 -13.96 -15.39
C PRO A 50 1.42 -15.40 -15.59
N ASP A 51 2.44 -15.53 -16.44
CA ASP A 51 3.21 -16.77 -16.56
C ASP A 51 3.97 -17.06 -15.23
N PRO A 52 4.33 -18.32 -14.94
CA PRO A 52 4.95 -18.68 -13.65
C PRO A 52 6.28 -17.97 -13.34
N ASP A 53 7.03 -17.57 -14.37
CA ASP A 53 8.35 -16.95 -14.23
C ASP A 53 8.28 -15.42 -14.22
N ARG A 54 7.06 -14.86 -14.32
CA ARG A 54 6.84 -13.43 -14.42
C ARG A 54 7.12 -12.74 -13.10
N THR A 55 8.01 -11.74 -13.14
CA THR A 55 8.26 -10.88 -11.98
C THR A 55 7.00 -10.07 -11.62
N PRO A 56 6.54 -10.12 -10.36
CA PRO A 56 5.43 -9.31 -9.86
C PRO A 56 5.63 -7.82 -10.07
N GLY A 57 4.54 -7.09 -10.28
CA GLY A 57 4.59 -5.64 -10.43
C GLY A 57 3.25 -5.01 -10.76
N TRP A 58 3.30 -3.85 -11.41
CA TRP A 58 2.12 -3.11 -11.84
C TRP A 58 1.49 -3.80 -13.05
N VAL A 59 0.17 -3.95 -13.06
CA VAL A 59 -0.56 -4.54 -14.19
C VAL A 59 -1.64 -3.55 -14.64
N PHE A 60 -1.37 -2.79 -15.70
CA PHE A 60 -2.33 -1.89 -16.31
C PHE A 60 -3.20 -2.67 -17.29
N ILE A 61 -4.52 -2.61 -17.09
CA ILE A 61 -5.51 -3.36 -17.87
C ILE A 61 -6.28 -2.35 -18.71
N GLY A 62 -6.24 -2.47 -20.03
CA GLY A 62 -7.00 -1.60 -20.93
C GLY A 62 -8.51 -1.83 -20.84
N ALA A 63 -9.30 -0.79 -21.11
CA ALA A 63 -10.77 -0.88 -21.13
C ALA A 63 -11.33 -1.79 -22.24
N ASP A 64 -10.50 -2.14 -23.23
CA ASP A 64 -10.78 -3.08 -24.31
C ASP A 64 -10.67 -4.55 -23.87
N VAL A 65 -10.11 -4.83 -22.68
CA VAL A 65 -10.04 -6.19 -22.13
C VAL A 65 -11.43 -6.60 -21.62
N GLY A 66 -11.98 -7.68 -22.18
CA GLY A 66 -13.30 -8.19 -21.80
C GLY A 66 -13.40 -8.58 -20.32
N ALA A 67 -14.57 -8.37 -19.72
CA ALA A 67 -14.80 -8.56 -18.27
C ALA A 67 -14.43 -9.97 -17.77
N GLU A 68 -14.69 -11.02 -18.55
CA GLU A 68 -14.31 -12.40 -18.21
C GLU A 68 -12.79 -12.57 -18.14
N ALA A 69 -12.05 -11.96 -19.07
CA ALA A 69 -10.58 -11.98 -19.07
C ALA A 69 -10.02 -11.21 -17.87
N VAL A 70 -10.63 -10.07 -17.51
CA VAL A 70 -10.28 -9.31 -16.29
C VAL A 70 -10.50 -10.14 -15.04
N LEU A 71 -11.66 -10.79 -14.89
CA LEU A 71 -11.95 -11.65 -13.74
C LEU A 71 -10.94 -12.80 -13.64
N GLY A 72 -10.70 -13.52 -14.74
CA GLY A 72 -9.72 -14.60 -14.79
C GLY A 72 -8.31 -14.12 -14.43
N LEU A 73 -7.92 -12.94 -14.89
CA LEU A 73 -6.65 -12.32 -14.53
C LEU A 73 -6.57 -12.02 -13.03
N LEU A 74 -7.58 -11.40 -12.43
CA LEU A 74 -7.59 -11.07 -11.00
C LEU A 74 -7.52 -12.31 -10.11
N LEU A 75 -8.23 -13.39 -10.49
CA LEU A 75 -8.15 -14.67 -9.80
C LEU A 75 -6.75 -15.27 -9.86
N ARG A 76 -6.12 -15.28 -11.05
CA ARG A 76 -4.74 -15.75 -11.20
C ARG A 76 -3.76 -14.92 -10.40
N LEU A 77 -3.87 -13.58 -10.44
CA LEU A 77 -3.00 -12.70 -9.64
C LEU A 77 -3.16 -12.95 -8.14
N GLY A 78 -4.39 -13.21 -7.66
CA GLY A 78 -4.66 -13.52 -6.26
C GLY A 78 -4.08 -14.86 -5.79
N GLN A 79 -3.87 -15.81 -6.69
CA GLN A 79 -3.27 -17.12 -6.40
C GLN A 79 -1.74 -17.13 -6.50
N ARG A 80 -1.11 -16.02 -6.93
CA ARG A 80 0.34 -15.92 -7.11
C ARG A 80 0.97 -15.21 -5.93
N GLU A 81 2.16 -15.66 -5.55
CA GLU A 81 2.98 -14.95 -4.59
C GLU A 81 3.51 -13.63 -5.18
N GLY A 82 3.67 -12.63 -4.31
CA GLY A 82 4.30 -11.35 -4.64
C GLY A 82 3.34 -10.18 -4.87
N PRO A 83 3.89 -8.95 -4.97
CA PRO A 83 3.13 -7.70 -4.96
C PRO A 83 2.49 -7.37 -6.33
N TRP A 84 1.48 -8.12 -6.73
CA TRP A 84 0.70 -7.81 -7.93
C TRP A 84 -0.24 -6.63 -7.69
N SER A 85 -0.08 -5.57 -8.50
CA SER A 85 -0.86 -4.33 -8.39
C SER A 85 -1.67 -4.08 -9.66
N PRO A 86 -2.85 -4.72 -9.82
CA PRO A 86 -3.70 -4.52 -10.98
C PRO A 86 -4.39 -3.16 -10.95
N VAL A 87 -4.46 -2.52 -12.11
CA VAL A 87 -5.05 -1.19 -12.29
C VAL A 87 -5.81 -1.18 -13.61
N LEU A 88 -7.11 -0.90 -13.56
CA LEU A 88 -7.92 -0.72 -14.75
C LEU A 88 -7.76 0.70 -15.30
N VAL A 89 -7.44 0.83 -16.58
CA VAL A 89 -7.34 2.11 -17.29
C VAL A 89 -8.66 2.37 -18.00
N THR A 90 -9.24 3.55 -17.77
CA THR A 90 -10.49 3.96 -18.43
C THR A 90 -10.30 4.10 -19.94
N ALA A 91 -11.40 4.04 -20.70
CA ALA A 91 -11.36 4.07 -22.16
C ALA A 91 -10.72 5.35 -22.74
N ASP A 92 -10.79 6.48 -22.02
CA ASP A 92 -10.15 7.73 -22.38
C ASP A 92 -8.64 7.78 -22.04
N GLY A 93 -8.12 6.75 -21.35
CA GLY A 93 -6.73 6.64 -20.93
C GLY A 93 -6.31 7.69 -19.90
N THR A 94 -7.24 8.42 -19.28
CA THR A 94 -6.93 9.50 -18.33
C THR A 94 -6.99 9.05 -16.88
N THR A 95 -7.83 8.05 -16.59
CA THR A 95 -8.12 7.60 -15.25
C THR A 95 -7.65 6.16 -15.06
N ALA A 96 -7.11 5.90 -13.88
CA ALA A 96 -6.62 4.59 -13.47
C ALA A 96 -7.33 4.20 -12.17
N LEU A 97 -7.97 3.04 -12.17
CA LEU A 97 -8.75 2.50 -11.06
C LEU A 97 -7.99 1.31 -10.47
N PRO A 98 -7.37 1.47 -9.29
CA PRO A 98 -6.70 0.36 -8.62
C PRO A 98 -7.71 -0.76 -8.33
N LEU A 99 -7.33 -1.98 -8.65
CA LEU A 99 -8.09 -3.18 -8.33
C LEU A 99 -7.35 -3.92 -7.22
N SER A 100 -8.10 -4.53 -6.31
CA SER A 100 -7.50 -5.50 -5.40
C SER A 100 -7.44 -6.85 -6.11
N PRO A 101 -6.29 -7.55 -6.10
CA PRO A 101 -6.28 -8.97 -6.42
C PRO A 101 -7.31 -9.68 -5.53
N ALA A 102 -7.99 -10.69 -6.06
CA ALA A 102 -8.98 -11.44 -5.31
C ALA A 102 -8.28 -12.15 -4.14
N HIS A 103 -8.34 -11.57 -2.93
CA HIS A 103 -7.93 -12.28 -1.73
C HIS A 103 -9.04 -13.27 -1.42
N GLU A 104 -8.70 -14.55 -1.43
CA GLU A 104 -9.64 -15.60 -1.12
C GLU A 104 -10.00 -15.54 0.37
N ALA A 105 -11.29 -15.49 0.67
CA ALA A 105 -11.82 -15.55 2.01
C ALA A 105 -12.96 -16.59 2.04
N PRO A 106 -13.04 -17.43 3.08
CA PRO A 106 -14.18 -18.33 3.27
C PRO A 106 -15.51 -17.57 3.24
N LEU A 107 -16.53 -18.13 2.61
CA LEU A 107 -17.86 -17.50 2.54
C LEU A 107 -18.45 -17.24 3.93
N ASP A 108 -18.21 -18.11 4.90
CA ASP A 108 -18.67 -17.93 6.28
C ASP A 108 -18.03 -16.70 6.93
N GLU A 109 -16.76 -16.41 6.61
CA GLU A 109 -16.08 -15.22 7.09
C GLU A 109 -16.62 -13.95 6.42
N VAL A 110 -16.90 -14.00 5.12
CA VAL A 110 -17.54 -12.90 4.39
C VAL A 110 -18.94 -12.64 4.95
N ALA A 111 -19.73 -13.69 5.19
CA ALA A 111 -21.08 -13.61 5.73
C ALA A 111 -21.09 -13.02 7.16
N ALA A 112 -20.18 -13.48 8.02
CA ALA A 112 -20.03 -12.92 9.37
C ALA A 112 -19.73 -11.41 9.34
N ARG A 113 -18.99 -10.95 8.32
CA ARG A 113 -18.66 -9.53 8.14
C ARG A 113 -19.81 -8.71 7.56
N THR A 114 -20.70 -9.30 6.75
CA THR A 114 -21.88 -8.58 6.23
C THR A 114 -22.91 -8.28 7.32
N ASP A 115 -22.95 -9.09 8.38
CA ASP A 115 -23.82 -8.89 9.54
C ASP A 115 -23.18 -8.02 10.63
N GLY A 116 -21.90 -7.66 10.47
CA GLY A 116 -21.13 -6.85 11.42
C GLY A 116 -21.35 -5.33 11.27
N PRO A 117 -20.85 -4.52 12.22
CA PRO A 117 -20.82 -3.07 12.07
C PRO A 117 -20.02 -2.64 10.83
N PRO A 118 -20.28 -1.46 10.23
CA PRO A 118 -19.64 -1.01 8.99
C PRO A 118 -18.10 -1.04 8.98
N SER A 119 -17.45 -0.93 10.15
CA SER A 119 -16.01 -1.07 10.32
C SER A 119 -15.47 -2.48 10.02
N GLN A 120 -16.32 -3.51 10.06
CA GLN A 120 -15.96 -4.90 9.72
C GLN A 120 -16.12 -5.19 8.21
N VAL A 121 -16.94 -4.39 7.51
CA VAL A 121 -17.02 -4.40 6.04
C VAL A 121 -15.73 -3.83 5.42
N GLY A 122 -15.02 -2.97 6.17
CA GLY A 122 -13.81 -2.28 5.71
C GLY A 122 -12.65 -3.20 5.33
N ALA A 123 -12.58 -4.40 5.89
CA ALA A 123 -11.53 -5.37 5.60
C ALA A 123 -11.61 -5.98 4.18
N VAL A 124 -12.71 -5.76 3.44
CA VAL A 124 -12.93 -6.32 2.10
C VAL A 124 -12.73 -5.25 1.01
N SER A 125 -12.79 -3.96 1.36
CA SER A 125 -12.65 -2.86 0.42
C SER A 125 -11.45 -1.99 0.76
N PHE A 126 -10.49 -1.91 -0.17
CA PHE A 126 -9.32 -1.05 -0.04
C PHE A 126 -9.69 0.43 0.27
N ARG A 127 -10.78 0.93 -0.32
CA ARG A 127 -11.27 2.29 -0.05
C ARG A 127 -11.72 2.46 1.40
N VAL A 128 -12.50 1.51 1.91
CA VAL A 128 -13.02 1.58 3.28
C VAL A 128 -11.90 1.36 4.29
N ALA A 129 -10.99 0.41 4.03
CA ALA A 129 -9.76 0.24 4.82
C ALA A 129 -8.93 1.53 4.89
N HIS A 130 -8.83 2.28 3.78
CA HIS A 130 -8.13 3.58 3.78
C HIS A 130 -8.86 4.65 4.60
N GLU A 131 -10.20 4.69 4.53
CA GLU A 131 -11.01 5.60 5.36
C GLU A 131 -10.87 5.26 6.86
N ASP A 132 -10.91 3.98 7.21
CA ASP A 132 -10.72 3.50 8.58
C ASP A 132 -9.32 3.78 9.12
N LEU A 133 -8.27 3.55 8.34
CA LEU A 133 -6.90 3.91 8.71
C LEU A 133 -6.74 5.41 8.96
N SER A 134 -7.36 6.24 8.11
CA SER A 134 -7.33 7.71 8.29
C SER A 134 -8.03 8.14 9.59
N ARG A 135 -9.14 7.48 9.94
CA ARG A 135 -9.87 7.72 11.21
C ARG A 135 -9.04 7.29 12.42
N ILE A 136 -8.54 6.06 12.41
CA ILE A 136 -7.68 5.51 13.48
C ILE A 136 -6.47 6.42 13.72
N ARG A 137 -5.82 6.90 12.66
CA ARG A 137 -4.71 7.85 12.76
C ARG A 137 -5.12 9.13 13.48
N HIS A 138 -6.24 9.73 13.08
CA HIS A 138 -6.74 10.94 13.72
C HIS A 138 -6.99 10.70 15.22
N ASP A 139 -7.62 9.59 15.55
CA ASP A 139 -8.00 9.24 16.92
C ASP A 139 -6.80 8.89 17.80
N ILE A 140 -5.70 8.40 17.21
CA ILE A 140 -4.44 8.10 17.91
C ILE A 140 -3.55 9.35 18.06
N ASN A 141 -3.47 10.21 17.03
CA ASN A 141 -2.56 11.36 17.05
C ASN A 141 -2.93 12.40 18.11
N ASN A 142 -4.22 12.60 18.36
CA ASN A 142 -4.67 13.61 19.33
C ASN A 142 -4.26 13.22 20.78
N PRO A 143 -4.57 12.02 21.29
CA PRO A 143 -4.08 11.57 22.60
C PRO A 143 -2.56 11.49 22.70
N LEU A 144 -1.85 11.03 21.65
CA LEU A 144 -0.39 10.97 21.67
C LEU A 144 0.25 12.36 21.79
N THR A 145 -0.32 13.36 21.13
CA THR A 145 0.16 14.74 21.22
C THR A 145 -0.04 15.30 22.63
N ALA A 146 -1.20 15.04 23.25
CA ALA A 146 -1.47 15.44 24.63
C ALA A 146 -0.52 14.75 25.62
N ALA A 147 -0.36 13.42 25.51
CA ALA A 147 0.52 12.65 26.38
C ALA A 147 2.00 13.08 26.27
N LEU A 148 2.48 13.40 25.06
CA LEU A 148 3.82 13.94 24.86
C LEU A 148 4.00 15.29 25.57
N ALA A 149 3.00 16.18 25.48
CA ALA A 149 3.05 17.48 26.15
C ALA A 149 3.05 17.31 27.68
N GLU A 150 2.21 16.42 28.23
CA GLU A 150 2.17 16.13 29.67
C GLU A 150 3.50 15.56 30.19
N VAL A 151 4.12 14.61 29.47
CA VAL A 151 5.43 14.06 29.83
C VAL A 151 6.52 15.13 29.79
N GLN A 152 6.47 16.04 28.81
CA GLN A 152 7.42 17.14 28.71
C GLN A 152 7.28 18.13 29.86
N LEU A 153 6.06 18.46 30.28
CA LEU A 153 5.81 19.29 31.45
C LEU A 153 6.31 18.59 32.71
N ALA A 154 6.00 17.30 32.89
CA ALA A 154 6.46 16.52 34.04
C ALA A 154 8.00 16.43 34.10
N LEU A 155 8.69 16.35 32.96
CA LEU A 155 10.15 16.39 32.89
C LEU A 155 10.73 17.73 33.37
N MET A 156 10.02 18.84 33.17
CA MET A 156 10.46 20.17 33.65
C MET A 156 10.35 20.30 35.18
N ASP A 157 9.46 19.53 35.80
CA ASP A 157 9.21 19.56 37.25
C ASP A 157 10.17 18.67 38.06
N HIS A 158 11.04 17.90 37.39
CA HIS A 158 11.97 16.97 38.03
C HIS A 158 13.43 17.32 37.74
N GLU A 159 14.32 17.04 38.70
CA GLU A 159 15.75 17.25 38.50
C GLU A 159 16.30 16.30 37.41
N PRO A 160 17.13 16.82 36.49
CA PRO A 160 17.78 15.99 35.48
C PRO A 160 18.62 14.87 36.11
N GLY A 161 18.46 13.64 35.61
CA GLY A 161 19.16 12.46 36.13
C GLY A 161 18.53 11.86 37.40
N SER A 162 17.40 12.37 37.87
CA SER A 162 16.57 11.64 38.84
C SER A 162 15.98 10.39 38.20
N GLU A 163 15.75 9.35 39.00
CA GLU A 163 15.11 8.10 38.57
C GLU A 163 13.75 8.37 37.88
N THR A 164 12.98 9.33 38.40
CA THR A 164 11.72 9.76 37.80
C THR A 164 11.92 10.42 36.43
N ALA A 165 12.92 11.30 36.29
CA ALA A 165 13.22 11.93 35.00
C ALA A 165 13.69 10.90 33.96
N GLU A 166 14.50 9.92 34.35
CA GLU A 166 14.92 8.82 33.47
C GLU A 166 13.72 7.98 33.01
N GLY A 167 12.82 7.63 33.94
CA GLY A 167 11.58 6.92 33.62
C GLY A 167 10.68 7.70 32.65
N LEU A 168 10.51 9.01 32.87
CA LEU A 168 9.74 9.89 31.98
C LEU A 168 10.37 10.02 30.59
N GLN A 169 11.71 10.04 30.49
CA GLN A 169 12.41 10.06 29.20
C GLN A 169 12.16 8.76 28.41
N VAL A 170 12.09 7.61 29.09
CA VAL A 170 11.71 6.33 28.45
C VAL A 170 10.27 6.41 27.91
N VAL A 171 9.33 6.93 28.69
CA VAL A 171 7.93 7.11 28.26
C VAL A 171 7.85 8.04 27.05
N GLU A 172 8.56 9.17 27.06
CA GLU A 172 8.62 10.11 25.93
C GLU A 172 9.10 9.41 24.65
N ASN A 173 10.16 8.62 24.74
CA ASN A 173 10.71 7.86 23.62
C ASN A 173 9.72 6.82 23.08
N GLN A 174 8.98 6.13 23.94
CA GLN A 174 7.93 5.20 23.50
C GLN A 174 6.78 5.91 22.81
N LEU A 175 6.31 7.05 23.35
CA LEU A 175 5.25 7.83 22.73
C LEU A 175 5.65 8.35 21.34
N ARG A 176 6.90 8.82 21.19
CA ARG A 176 7.47 9.19 19.88
C ARG A 176 7.48 7.99 18.93
N ARG A 177 7.93 6.82 19.40
CA ARG A 177 7.93 5.60 18.58
C ARG A 177 6.53 5.19 18.12
N ILE A 178 5.52 5.29 18.97
CA ILE A 178 4.12 4.98 18.59
C ILE A 178 3.63 5.97 17.53
N ARG A 179 3.92 7.26 17.70
CA ARG A 179 3.60 8.29 16.70
C ARG A 179 4.26 8.00 15.35
N ASP A 180 5.52 7.60 15.37
CA ASP A 180 6.27 7.27 14.17
C ASP A 180 5.71 6.00 13.50
N LEU A 181 5.37 4.96 14.27
CA LEU A 181 4.67 3.77 13.75
C LEU A 181 3.29 4.09 13.15
N ALA A 182 2.53 4.98 13.78
CA ALA A 182 1.25 5.45 13.26
C ALA A 182 1.41 6.27 11.98
N ALA A 183 2.53 7.01 11.85
CA ALA A 183 2.90 7.68 10.61
C ALA A 183 3.37 6.68 9.53
N ASP A 184 4.12 5.64 9.89
CA ASP A 184 4.59 4.59 8.98
C ASP A 184 3.46 3.69 8.46
N LEU A 185 2.38 3.52 9.23
CA LEU A 185 1.12 2.93 8.76
C LEU A 185 0.56 3.66 7.53
N VAL A 186 0.91 4.94 7.32
CA VAL A 186 0.60 5.71 6.10
C VAL A 186 1.57 5.40 4.95
N ALA A 187 2.84 5.06 5.26
CA ALA A 187 3.88 4.73 4.28
C ALA A 187 3.74 3.29 3.71
N TYR A 188 2.97 2.43 4.37
CA TYR A 188 2.48 1.16 3.81
C TYR A 188 1.69 1.30 2.50
N ARG A 189 1.39 2.53 2.09
CA ARG A 189 0.83 2.90 0.80
C ARG A 189 1.82 2.78 -0.38
N VAL A 190 3.14 2.65 -0.18
CA VAL A 190 4.10 2.67 -1.32
C VAL A 190 5.30 1.72 -1.20
N ASN A 191 5.64 1.18 -0.03
CA ASN A 191 6.83 0.32 0.08
C ASN A 191 6.51 -1.02 0.73
N ARG A 192 6.51 -2.08 -0.09
CA ARG A 192 7.15 -3.35 0.27
C ARG A 192 7.74 -4.01 -0.98
N SER A 193 9.08 -4.02 -0.97
CA SER A 193 10.05 -5.04 -1.44
C SER A 193 9.60 -6.02 -2.52
#